data_AF-A0A962T6K6-F1
#
_entry.id   AF-A0A962T6K6-F1
#
_cell.length_a   1.000
_cell.length_b   1.000
_cell.length_c   1.000
_cell.angle_alpha   90.00
_cell.angle_beta   90.00
_cell.angle_gamma   90.00
#
_symmetry.space_group_name_H-M   'P 1'
#
loop_
_entity.id
_entity.type
_entity.pdbx_description
1 polymer ?
#
loop_
_entity_poly.entity_id
_entity_poly.type
_entity_poly.pdbx_seq_one_letter_code
_entity_poly.pdbx_strand_id
1 'polypeptide(L)'
;MTSTAFGLTFWGFLIFYGVALYAVTPNARTVGAFFRGEDHQGREARQWALTASIFISWIFAKSVTNAANLGASYGIIGGLAYATYWLSIPLAGFVIYHLRRSAGATSLVGFLISKYGRAAALAFTAAILIRLYNEVWSNTAVVGGYYGPAGSPEFIGAALLFTAATLFYSIKGGLRGSIITDVIQAAVFIVFLAAVLLLVLPKHGLTTLLSAGEFKLAAGVDLLLVAGLQIFS
;
A
#
# COMPACT_ATOMS: atom_id res chain seq x y z
N MET A 1 0.36 -23.35 21.81
CA MET A 1 -0.13 -24.34 20.84
C MET A 1 -1.37 -23.77 20.18
N THR A 2 -1.20 -23.05 19.06
CA THR A 2 -2.32 -22.66 18.19
C THR A 2 -2.99 -23.93 17.69
N SER A 3 -4.32 -24.04 17.84
CA SER A 3 -5.04 -25.25 17.44
C SER A 3 -4.80 -25.53 15.94
N THR A 4 -4.72 -26.80 15.55
CA THR A 4 -4.60 -27.20 14.13
C THR A 4 -5.70 -26.57 13.27
N ALA A 5 -6.88 -26.37 13.85
CA ALA A 5 -7.98 -25.64 13.23
C ALA A 5 -7.64 -24.17 12.92
N PHE A 6 -6.98 -23.45 13.84
CA PHE A 6 -6.52 -22.08 13.60
C PHE A 6 -5.52 -22.02 12.44
N GLY A 7 -4.53 -22.93 12.41
CA GLY A 7 -3.57 -23.02 11.31
C GLY A 7 -4.23 -23.28 9.95
N LEU A 8 -5.15 -24.25 9.88
CA LEU A 8 -5.91 -24.56 8.67
C LEU A 8 -6.78 -23.38 8.20
N THR A 9 -7.44 -22.68 9.12
CA THR A 9 -8.22 -21.48 8.77
C THR A 9 -7.34 -20.34 8.25
N PHE A 10 -6.13 -20.19 8.79
CA PHE A 10 -5.23 -19.10 8.44
C PHE A 10 -4.59 -19.31 7.05
N TRP A 11 -4.10 -20.52 6.76
CA TRP A 11 -3.64 -20.89 5.41
C TRP A 11 -4.77 -20.94 4.39
N GLY A 12 -5.94 -21.44 4.80
CA GLY A 12 -7.14 -21.44 3.98
C GLY A 12 -7.57 -20.04 3.55
N PHE A 13 -7.42 -19.04 4.44
CA PHE A 13 -7.68 -17.64 4.10
C PHE A 13 -6.76 -17.12 3.00
N LEU A 14 -5.45 -17.40 3.04
CA LEU A 14 -4.52 -16.95 2.01
C LEU A 14 -4.83 -17.53 0.64
N ILE A 15 -5.13 -18.84 0.60
CA ILE A 15 -5.52 -19.53 -0.63
C ILE A 15 -6.84 -18.94 -1.15
N PHE A 16 -7.85 -18.83 -0.28
CA PHE A 16 -9.15 -18.27 -0.63
C PHE A 16 -9.01 -16.85 -1.16
N TYR A 17 -8.24 -16.01 -0.49
CA TYR A 17 -7.95 -14.63 -0.91
C TYR A 17 -7.36 -14.59 -2.32
N GLY A 18 -6.32 -15.39 -2.58
CA GLY A 18 -5.68 -15.45 -3.89
C GLY A 18 -6.63 -15.93 -4.99
N VAL A 19 -7.38 -17.00 -4.72
CA VAL A 19 -8.36 -17.56 -5.68
C VAL A 19 -9.51 -16.59 -5.93
N ALA A 20 -10.05 -15.96 -4.89
CA ALA A 20 -11.15 -15.02 -4.99
C ALA A 20 -10.74 -13.78 -5.80
N LEU A 21 -9.58 -13.18 -5.52
CA LEU A 21 -9.09 -12.04 -6.30
C LEU A 21 -8.82 -12.44 -7.75
N TYR A 22 -8.20 -13.61 -7.98
CA TYR A 22 -8.01 -14.11 -9.34
C TYR A 22 -9.34 -14.29 -10.08
N ALA A 23 -10.35 -14.86 -9.43
CA ALA A 23 -11.67 -15.10 -10.02
C ALA A 23 -12.38 -13.79 -10.37
N VAL A 24 -12.36 -12.79 -9.49
CA VAL A 24 -13.01 -11.50 -9.69
C VAL A 24 -12.27 -10.61 -10.70
N THR A 25 -10.96 -10.83 -10.86
CA THR A 25 -10.15 -10.04 -11.81
C THR A 25 -10.59 -10.30 -13.25
N PRO A 26 -11.00 -9.27 -14.00
CA PRO A 26 -11.35 -9.42 -15.41
C PRO A 26 -10.12 -9.68 -16.27
N ASN A 27 -10.33 -10.28 -17.44
CA ASN A 27 -9.25 -10.51 -18.40
C ASN A 27 -8.97 -9.23 -19.19
N ALA A 28 -7.75 -8.70 -19.12
CA ALA A 28 -7.30 -7.59 -19.95
C ALA A 28 -7.02 -8.06 -21.38
N ARG A 29 -8.05 -8.04 -22.23
CA ARG A 29 -7.97 -8.48 -23.64
C ARG A 29 -7.44 -7.41 -24.60
N THR A 30 -7.22 -6.19 -24.13
CA THR A 30 -6.76 -5.05 -24.94
C THR A 30 -5.60 -4.33 -24.26
N VAL A 31 -4.76 -3.65 -25.06
CA VAL A 31 -3.67 -2.79 -24.56
C VAL A 31 -4.24 -1.67 -23.67
N GLY A 32 -5.39 -1.11 -24.06
CA GLY A 32 -6.11 -0.11 -23.27
C GLY A 32 -6.54 -0.62 -21.90
N ALA A 33 -7.08 -1.83 -21.82
CA ALA A 33 -7.44 -2.44 -20.54
C ALA A 33 -6.20 -2.71 -19.66
N PHE A 34 -5.10 -3.17 -20.28
CA PHE A 34 -3.88 -3.54 -19.55
C PHE A 34 -3.10 -2.33 -19.03
N PHE A 35 -2.91 -1.29 -19.84
CA PHE A 35 -2.04 -0.14 -19.49
C PHE A 35 -2.80 1.13 -19.10
N ARG A 36 -4.04 1.31 -19.57
CA ARG A 36 -4.84 2.54 -19.33
C ARG A 36 -6.03 2.31 -18.40
N GLY A 37 -6.32 1.06 -18.04
CA GLY A 37 -7.44 0.74 -17.13
C GLY A 37 -8.82 0.88 -17.78
N GLU A 38 -8.87 0.83 -19.12
CA GLU A 38 -10.12 0.88 -19.88
C GLU A 38 -10.93 -0.42 -19.73
N ASP A 39 -12.24 -0.34 -19.88
CA ASP A 39 -13.08 -1.52 -20.01
C ASP A 39 -13.11 -2.08 -21.45
N HIS A 40 -13.87 -3.15 -21.67
CA HIS A 40 -13.99 -3.77 -23.01
C HIS A 40 -14.58 -2.84 -24.09
N GLN A 41 -15.24 -1.75 -23.69
CA GLN A 41 -15.81 -0.75 -24.59
C GLN A 41 -14.89 0.49 -24.71
N GLY A 42 -13.68 0.46 -24.15
CA GLY A 42 -12.73 1.57 -24.16
C GLY A 42 -13.06 2.67 -23.14
N ARG A 43 -13.98 2.44 -22.20
CA ARG A 43 -14.35 3.44 -21.19
C ARG A 43 -13.36 3.44 -20.04
N GLU A 44 -12.96 4.62 -19.60
CA GLU A 44 -12.06 4.78 -18.46
C GLU A 44 -12.67 4.27 -17.14
N ALA A 45 -11.81 4.00 -16.16
CA ALA A 45 -12.25 3.72 -14.80
C ALA A 45 -12.95 4.93 -14.19
N ARG A 46 -14.03 4.68 -13.44
CA ARG A 46 -14.77 5.74 -12.75
C ARG A 46 -13.85 6.41 -11.72
N GLN A 47 -14.00 7.72 -11.56
CA GLN A 47 -13.17 8.52 -10.66
C GLN A 47 -13.08 7.94 -9.23
N TRP A 48 -14.20 7.49 -8.66
CA TRP A 48 -14.19 6.91 -7.31
C TRP A 48 -13.37 5.62 -7.21
N ALA A 49 -13.36 4.80 -8.27
CA ALA A 49 -12.58 3.56 -8.30
C ALA A 49 -11.09 3.87 -8.43
N LEU A 50 -10.74 4.89 -9.22
CA LEU A 50 -9.37 5.43 -9.26
C LEU A 50 -8.95 6.00 -7.90
N THR A 51 -9.83 6.73 -7.21
CA THR A 51 -9.55 7.24 -5.87
C THR A 51 -9.32 6.12 -4.87
N ALA A 52 -10.15 5.06 -4.89
CA ALA A 52 -9.99 3.90 -4.02
C ALA A 52 -8.69 3.13 -4.32
N SER A 53 -8.33 2.99 -5.61
CA SER A 53 -7.09 2.37 -6.06
C SER A 53 -5.86 3.16 -5.62
N ILE A 54 -5.88 4.48 -5.82
CA ILE A 54 -4.85 5.36 -5.29
C ILE A 54 -4.78 5.19 -3.78
N PHE A 55 -5.89 5.32 -3.05
CA PHE A 55 -5.93 5.18 -1.60
C PHE A 55 -5.25 3.89 -1.10
N ILE A 56 -5.68 2.71 -1.57
CA ILE A 56 -5.12 1.45 -1.09
C ILE A 56 -3.67 1.22 -1.55
N SER A 57 -3.28 1.78 -2.69
CA SER A 57 -1.88 1.70 -3.19
C SER A 57 -0.86 2.41 -2.30
N TRP A 58 -1.29 3.26 -1.36
CA TRP A 58 -0.41 3.85 -0.34
C TRP A 58 -0.48 3.12 1.01
N ILE A 59 -1.52 2.31 1.23
CA ILE A 59 -1.75 1.58 2.49
C ILE A 59 -1.25 0.16 2.36
N PHE A 60 0.05 0.01 2.57
CA PHE A 60 0.73 -1.28 2.56
C PHE A 60 0.59 -2.01 3.90
N ALA A 61 0.71 -3.34 3.88
CA ALA A 61 0.72 -4.16 5.09
C ALA A 61 1.84 -3.70 6.04
N LYS A 62 2.99 -3.34 5.47
CA LYS A 62 4.11 -2.71 6.20
C LYS A 62 3.70 -1.38 6.83
N SER A 63 2.99 -0.53 6.09
CA SER A 63 2.55 0.79 6.57
C SER A 63 1.64 0.67 7.80
N VAL A 64 0.65 -0.21 7.73
CA VAL A 64 -0.28 -0.47 8.84
C VAL A 64 0.48 -1.02 10.06
N THR A 65 1.37 -1.98 9.84
CA THR A 65 2.18 -2.59 10.91
C THR A 65 3.12 -1.56 11.55
N ASN A 66 3.76 -0.70 10.74
CA ASN A 66 4.63 0.35 11.24
C ASN A 66 3.86 1.40 12.05
N ALA A 67 2.70 1.83 11.57
CA ALA A 67 1.84 2.76 12.31
C ALA A 67 1.42 2.18 13.66
N ALA A 68 1.03 0.91 13.69
CA ALA A 68 0.66 0.21 14.92
C ALA A 68 1.85 0.09 15.89
N ASN A 69 3.03 -0.31 15.39
CA ASN A 69 4.24 -0.45 16.21
C ASN A 69 4.71 0.89 16.77
N LEU A 70 4.70 1.95 15.96
CA LEU A 70 5.05 3.30 16.43
C LEU A 70 4.04 3.80 17.47
N GLY A 71 2.76 3.56 17.25
CA GLY A 71 1.71 3.86 18.23
C GLY A 71 1.89 3.09 19.55
N ALA A 72 2.30 1.82 19.47
CA ALA A 72 2.56 1.01 20.66
C ALA A 72 3.81 1.47 21.42
N SER A 73 4.89 1.85 20.72
CA SER A 73 6.16 2.24 21.33
C SER A 73 6.17 3.67 21.86
N TYR A 74 5.51 4.61 21.17
CA TYR A 74 5.59 6.05 21.44
C TYR A 74 4.22 6.71 21.69
N GLY A 75 3.15 5.91 21.81
CA GLY A 75 1.81 6.43 21.99
C GLY A 75 1.31 7.26 20.81
N ILE A 76 0.51 8.28 21.09
CA ILE A 76 -0.10 9.14 20.06
C ILE A 76 0.97 9.85 19.21
N ILE A 77 2.14 10.17 19.77
CA ILE A 77 3.22 10.84 19.06
C ILE A 77 3.77 9.95 17.95
N GLY A 78 3.95 8.65 18.19
CA GLY A 78 4.40 7.72 17.16
C GLY A 78 3.38 7.58 16.02
N GLY A 79 2.09 7.56 16.36
CA GLY A 79 1.01 7.58 15.36
C GLY A 79 0.99 8.87 14.54
N LEU A 80 1.15 10.03 15.20
CA LEU A 80 1.23 11.34 14.55
C LEU A 80 2.46 11.46 13.65
N ALA A 81 3.63 10.99 14.10
CA ALA A 81 4.85 10.97 13.30
C ALA A 81 4.65 10.22 11.98
N TYR A 82 4.01 9.05 12.04
CA TYR A 82 3.69 8.28 10.86
C TYR A 82 2.64 8.97 9.97
N ALA A 83 1.61 9.58 10.56
CA ALA A 83 0.59 10.33 9.83
C ALA A 83 1.18 11.59 9.14
N THR A 84 2.16 12.25 9.74
CA THR A 84 2.83 13.41 9.16
C THR A 84 3.56 13.04 7.87
N TYR A 85 4.17 11.86 7.79
CA TYR A 85 4.77 11.38 6.54
C TYR A 85 3.76 11.32 5.37
N TRP A 86 2.47 11.07 5.66
CA TRP A 86 1.44 10.99 4.64
C TRP A 86 1.03 12.35 4.06
N LEU A 87 1.47 13.46 4.65
CA LEU A 87 1.33 14.79 4.05
C LEU A 87 2.16 14.93 2.75
N SER A 88 3.07 14.00 2.47
CA SER A 88 3.70 13.86 1.15
C SER A 88 2.68 13.60 0.03
N ILE A 89 1.53 12.96 0.31
CA ILE A 89 0.50 12.65 -0.69
C ILE A 89 -0.14 13.93 -1.28
N PRO A 90 -0.71 14.85 -0.48
CA PRO A 90 -1.23 16.10 -1.02
C PRO A 90 -0.16 16.95 -1.70
N LEU A 91 1.09 16.93 -1.19
CA LEU A 91 2.21 17.61 -1.86
C LEU A 91 2.50 16.98 -3.24
N ALA A 92 2.57 15.66 -3.35
CA ALA A 92 2.73 14.96 -4.61
C ALA A 92 1.57 15.28 -5.58
N GLY A 93 0.33 15.34 -5.06
CA GLY A 93 -0.84 15.78 -5.81
C GLY A 93 -0.67 17.20 -6.37
N PHE A 94 -0.19 18.14 -5.55
CA PHE A 94 0.12 19.51 -5.98
C PHE A 94 1.23 19.54 -7.06
N VAL A 95 2.31 18.77 -6.89
CA VAL A 95 3.39 18.67 -7.88
C VAL A 95 2.88 18.10 -9.20
N ILE A 96 2.07 17.03 -9.17
CA ILE A 96 1.47 16.44 -10.38
C ILE A 96 0.56 17.44 -11.07
N TYR A 97 -0.27 18.16 -10.31
CA TYR A 97 -1.15 19.20 -10.84
C TYR A 97 -0.34 20.31 -11.53
N HIS A 98 0.72 20.79 -10.88
CA HIS A 98 1.61 21.81 -11.43
C HIS A 98 2.31 21.33 -12.70
N LEU A 99 2.84 20.11 -12.73
CA LEU A 99 3.46 19.52 -13.93
C LEU A 99 2.49 19.42 -15.10
N ARG A 100 1.24 19.03 -14.84
CA ARG A 100 0.20 18.94 -15.88
C ARG A 100 -0.23 20.30 -16.41
N ARG A 101 -0.38 21.31 -15.54
CA ARG A 101 -0.86 22.64 -15.93
C ARG A 101 0.23 23.53 -16.54
N SER A 102 1.43 23.50 -15.98
CA SER A 102 2.52 24.39 -16.41
C SER A 102 3.34 23.80 -17.55
N ALA A 103 3.61 22.50 -17.52
CA ALA A 103 4.48 21.83 -18.50
C ALA A 103 3.72 20.96 -19.51
N GLY A 104 2.39 20.84 -19.39
CA GLY A 104 1.58 20.00 -20.29
C GLY A 104 1.94 18.51 -20.23
N ALA A 105 2.59 18.06 -19.14
CA ALA A 105 3.12 16.71 -19.04
C ALA A 105 2.01 15.65 -19.06
N THR A 106 2.01 14.78 -20.07
CA THR A 106 1.09 13.64 -20.19
C THR A 106 1.65 12.35 -19.59
N SER A 107 2.98 12.25 -19.49
CA SER A 107 3.69 11.17 -18.82
C SER A 107 4.91 11.70 -18.08
N LEU A 108 5.22 11.12 -16.92
CA LEU A 108 6.39 11.52 -16.12
C LEU A 108 7.70 11.27 -16.87
N VAL A 109 7.83 10.08 -17.48
CA VAL A 109 9.01 9.73 -18.28
C VAL A 109 9.14 10.64 -19.50
N GLY A 110 8.05 10.93 -20.21
CA GLY A 110 8.06 11.84 -21.35
C GLY A 110 8.50 13.25 -20.96
N PHE A 111 8.01 13.76 -19.83
CA PHE A 111 8.45 15.04 -19.26
C PHE A 111 9.94 15.04 -18.90
N LEU A 112 10.44 13.96 -18.30
CA LEU A 112 11.86 13.85 -17.96
C LEU A 112 12.74 13.80 -19.21
N ILE A 113 12.32 13.08 -20.25
CA ILE A 113 13.02 13.04 -21.54
C ILE A 113 13.06 14.44 -22.17
N SER A 114 11.93 15.15 -22.21
CA SER A 114 11.86 16.47 -22.84
C SER A 114 12.66 17.53 -22.10
N LYS A 115 12.74 17.45 -20.77
CA LYS A 115 13.37 18.47 -19.93
C LYS A 115 14.84 18.17 -19.58
N TYR A 116 15.17 16.90 -19.36
CA TYR A 116 16.48 16.46 -18.84
C TYR A 116 17.18 15.42 -19.73
N GLY A 117 16.54 14.96 -20.80
CA GLY A 117 17.09 13.98 -21.73
C GLY A 117 16.89 12.52 -21.33
N ARG A 118 17.23 11.62 -22.25
CA ARG A 118 16.96 10.18 -22.13
C ARG A 118 17.76 9.51 -21.02
N ALA A 119 19.00 9.93 -20.80
CA ALA A 119 19.86 9.37 -19.76
C ALA A 119 19.31 9.68 -18.35
N ALA A 120 18.86 10.91 -18.11
CA ALA A 120 18.22 11.30 -16.85
C ALA A 120 16.92 10.53 -16.61
N ALA A 121 16.07 10.40 -17.65
CA ALA A 121 14.85 9.62 -17.56
C ALA A 121 15.12 8.13 -17.26
N LEU A 122 16.18 7.55 -17.85
CA LEU A 122 16.60 6.17 -17.58
C LEU A 122 17.06 6.00 -16.13
N ALA A 123 17.95 6.87 -15.65
CA ALA A 123 18.45 6.83 -14.28
C ALA A 123 17.31 6.98 -13.25
N PHE A 124 16.40 7.92 -13.49
CA PHE A 124 15.20 8.10 -12.66
C PHE A 124 14.31 6.86 -12.65
N THR A 125 14.02 6.29 -13.83
CA THR A 125 13.17 5.09 -13.94
C THR A 125 13.82 3.88 -13.27
N ALA A 126 15.15 3.73 -13.37
CA ALA A 126 15.90 2.69 -12.68
C ALA A 126 15.82 2.84 -11.15
N ALA A 127 15.95 4.07 -10.63
CA ALA A 127 15.81 4.33 -9.20
C ALA A 127 14.40 3.97 -8.68
N ILE A 128 13.36 4.34 -9.43
CA ILE A 128 11.98 3.96 -9.10
C ILE A 128 11.77 2.45 -9.18
N LEU A 129 12.35 1.76 -10.17
CA LEU A 129 12.26 0.31 -10.30
C LEU A 129 12.85 -0.41 -9.09
N ILE A 130 14.06 -0.01 -8.66
CA ILE A 130 14.71 -0.58 -7.47
C ILE A 130 13.84 -0.35 -6.23
N ARG A 131 13.29 0.86 -6.07
CA ARG A 131 12.38 1.19 -4.97
C ARG A 131 11.13 0.30 -4.99
N LEU A 132 10.45 0.18 -6.13
CA LEU A 132 9.24 -0.63 -6.26
C LEU A 132 9.51 -2.12 -6.02
N TYR A 133 10.65 -2.63 -6.50
CA TYR A 133 11.08 -3.99 -6.22
C TYR A 133 11.26 -4.24 -4.71
N ASN A 134 11.93 -3.32 -4.01
CA ASN A 134 12.09 -3.39 -2.57
C ASN A 134 10.75 -3.31 -1.82
N GLU A 135 9.79 -2.54 -2.33
CA GLU A 135 8.44 -2.47 -1.75
C GLU A 135 7.68 -3.79 -1.88
N VAL A 136 7.75 -4.45 -3.04
CA VAL A 136 7.15 -5.79 -3.24
C VAL A 136 7.75 -6.77 -2.24
N TRP A 137 9.08 -6.85 -2.16
CA TRP A 137 9.76 -7.75 -1.23
C TRP A 137 9.38 -7.45 0.23
N SER A 138 9.40 -6.19 0.63
CA SER A 138 9.12 -5.80 2.01
C SER A 138 7.68 -6.12 2.42
N ASN A 139 6.71 -5.97 1.52
CA ASN A 139 5.31 -6.32 1.80
C ASN A 139 5.10 -7.83 1.87
N THR A 140 5.68 -8.57 0.94
CA THR A 140 5.67 -10.03 0.96
C THR A 140 6.29 -10.57 2.25
N ALA A 141 7.37 -9.96 2.75
CA ALA A 141 7.99 -10.35 4.01
C ALA A 141 7.08 -10.09 5.23
N VAL A 142 6.32 -8.99 5.25
CA VAL A 142 5.32 -8.76 6.31
C VAL A 142 4.26 -9.84 6.30
N VAL A 143 3.76 -10.22 5.11
CA VAL A 143 2.79 -11.32 4.99
C VAL A 143 3.39 -12.63 5.50
N GLY A 144 4.60 -12.98 5.06
CA GLY A 144 5.30 -14.19 5.53
C GLY A 144 5.50 -14.21 7.06
N GLY A 145 5.78 -13.05 7.66
CA GLY A 145 5.97 -12.89 9.10
C GLY A 145 4.73 -13.24 9.94
N TYR A 146 3.52 -13.18 9.36
CA TYR A 146 2.32 -13.65 10.04
C TYR A 146 2.20 -15.19 10.11
N TYR A 147 2.93 -15.93 9.26
CA TYR A 147 2.85 -17.40 9.18
C TYR A 147 4.00 -18.10 9.90
N GLY A 148 5.17 -17.47 10.00
CA GLY A 148 6.29 -18.03 10.72
C GLY A 148 7.47 -17.07 10.89
N PRO A 149 8.48 -17.45 11.69
CA PRO A 149 9.71 -16.69 11.84
C PRO A 149 10.43 -16.49 10.50
N ALA A 150 11.16 -15.39 10.36
CA ALA A 150 11.92 -15.10 9.14
C ALA A 150 12.86 -16.28 8.79
N GLY A 151 12.79 -16.74 7.54
CA GLY A 151 13.57 -17.87 7.04
C GLY A 151 13.00 -19.26 7.31
N SER A 152 11.90 -19.38 8.05
CA SER A 152 11.19 -20.65 8.23
C SER A 152 10.50 -21.13 6.94
N PRO A 153 10.24 -22.44 6.78
CA PRO A 153 9.46 -22.96 5.66
C PRO A 153 8.07 -22.32 5.55
N GLU A 154 7.42 -22.03 6.68
CA GLU A 154 6.10 -21.39 6.73
C GLU A 154 6.17 -19.95 6.21
N PHE A 155 7.19 -19.19 6.64
CA PHE A 155 7.44 -17.83 6.15
C PHE A 155 7.64 -17.81 4.63
N ILE A 156 8.52 -18.68 4.12
CA ILE A 156 8.86 -18.76 2.69
C ILE A 156 7.64 -19.23 1.89
N GLY A 157 6.92 -20.23 2.37
CA GLY A 157 5.71 -20.76 1.72
C GLY A 157 4.61 -19.70 1.58
N ALA A 158 4.34 -18.95 2.65
CA ALA A 158 3.36 -17.88 2.63
C ALA A 158 3.78 -16.72 1.72
N ALA A 159 5.06 -16.33 1.76
CA ALA A 159 5.63 -15.31 0.90
C ALA A 159 5.49 -15.67 -0.58
N LEU A 160 5.85 -16.90 -0.96
CA LEU A 160 5.74 -17.39 -2.33
C LEU A 160 4.28 -17.47 -2.77
N LEU A 161 3.39 -18.02 -1.94
CA LEU A 161 1.97 -18.15 -2.27
C LEU A 161 1.30 -16.78 -2.47
N PHE A 162 1.54 -15.83 -1.57
CA PHE A 162 1.02 -14.47 -1.68
C PHE A 162 1.54 -13.75 -2.93
N THR A 163 2.84 -13.89 -3.21
CA THR A 163 3.47 -13.29 -4.38
C THR A 163 2.93 -13.90 -5.67
N ALA A 164 2.78 -15.22 -5.72
CA ALA A 164 2.24 -15.92 -6.87
C ALA A 164 0.78 -15.51 -7.14
N ALA A 165 -0.07 -15.48 -6.11
CA ALA A 165 -1.44 -15.01 -6.23
C ALA A 165 -1.51 -13.59 -6.82
N THR A 166 -0.70 -12.68 -6.26
CA THR A 166 -0.59 -11.28 -6.71
C THR A 166 -0.12 -11.16 -8.16
N LEU A 167 0.90 -11.92 -8.52
CA LEU A 167 1.42 -11.98 -9.88
C LEU A 167 0.35 -12.47 -10.87
N PHE A 168 -0.33 -13.57 -10.57
CA PHE A 168 -1.28 -14.18 -11.50
C PHE A 168 -2.50 -13.30 -11.78
N TYR A 169 -3.09 -12.67 -10.76
CA TYR A 169 -4.20 -11.75 -11.03
C TYR A 169 -3.72 -10.46 -11.70
N SER A 170 -2.51 -9.98 -11.40
CA SER A 170 -1.95 -8.78 -12.04
C SER A 170 -1.68 -9.01 -13.52
N ILE A 171 -1.13 -10.17 -13.90
CA ILE A 171 -0.92 -10.56 -15.31
C ILE A 171 -2.28 -10.72 -16.02
N LYS A 172 -3.28 -11.30 -15.35
CA LYS A 172 -4.61 -11.52 -15.94
C LYS A 172 -5.33 -10.22 -16.27
N GLY A 173 -5.29 -9.25 -15.36
CA GLY A 173 -6.14 -8.05 -15.44
C GLY A 173 -5.44 -6.73 -15.75
N GLY A 174 -4.11 -6.67 -15.69
CA GLY A 174 -3.36 -5.42 -15.85
C GLY A 174 -3.87 -4.31 -14.93
N LEU A 175 -3.80 -3.05 -15.38
CA LEU A 175 -4.26 -1.89 -14.60
C LEU A 175 -5.76 -1.97 -14.29
N ARG A 176 -6.59 -2.45 -15.21
CA ARG A 176 -8.03 -2.59 -14.95
C ARG A 176 -8.32 -3.58 -13.82
N GLY A 177 -7.62 -4.71 -13.85
CA GLY A 177 -7.68 -5.74 -12.81
C GLY A 177 -7.25 -5.17 -11.47
N SER A 178 -6.10 -4.49 -11.43
CA SER A 178 -5.59 -3.80 -10.24
C SER A 178 -6.65 -2.88 -9.63
N ILE A 179 -7.27 -2.00 -10.42
CA ILE A 179 -8.29 -1.07 -9.91
C ILE A 179 -9.47 -1.81 -9.25
N ILE A 180 -9.90 -2.94 -9.81
CA ILE A 180 -11.01 -3.73 -9.26
C ILE A 180 -10.58 -4.45 -7.98
N THR A 181 -9.43 -5.11 -7.99
CA THR A 181 -8.90 -5.78 -6.80
C THR A 181 -8.66 -4.77 -5.68
N ASP A 182 -8.18 -3.58 -6.02
CA ASP A 182 -7.92 -2.48 -5.09
C ASP A 182 -9.20 -1.97 -4.44
N VAL A 183 -10.31 -1.82 -5.18
CA VAL A 183 -11.61 -1.43 -4.60
C VAL A 183 -12.06 -2.46 -3.56
N ILE A 184 -11.91 -3.75 -3.86
CA ILE A 184 -12.27 -4.85 -2.95
C ILE A 184 -11.39 -4.79 -1.71
N GLN A 185 -10.07 -4.67 -1.89
CA GLN A 185 -9.11 -4.59 -0.80
C GLN A 185 -9.33 -3.35 0.07
N ALA A 186 -9.67 -2.20 -0.51
CA ALA A 186 -10.01 -0.98 0.22
C ALA A 186 -11.26 -1.17 1.08
N ALA A 187 -12.31 -1.78 0.54
CA ALA A 187 -13.53 -2.08 1.29
C ALA A 187 -13.24 -3.05 2.45
N VAL A 188 -12.52 -4.14 2.18
CA VAL A 188 -12.10 -5.12 3.19
C VAL A 188 -11.26 -4.45 4.28
N PHE A 189 -10.30 -3.60 3.91
CA PHE A 189 -9.47 -2.86 4.84
C PHE A 189 -10.30 -1.95 5.76
N ILE A 190 -11.23 -1.17 5.21
CA ILE A 190 -12.11 -0.28 5.98
C ILE A 190 -12.95 -1.09 6.99
N VAL A 191 -13.50 -2.23 6.56
CA VAL A 191 -14.30 -3.11 7.44
C VAL A 191 -13.45 -3.65 8.60
N PHE A 192 -12.25 -4.17 8.32
CA PHE A 192 -11.38 -4.68 9.36
C PHE A 192 -10.86 -3.58 10.29
N LEU A 193 -10.51 -2.41 9.75
CA LEU A 193 -10.09 -1.27 10.55
C LEU A 193 -11.23 -0.83 11.49
N ALA A 194 -12.45 -0.70 10.97
CA ALA A 194 -13.62 -0.37 11.78
C ALA A 194 -13.87 -1.42 12.88
N ALA A 195 -13.77 -2.71 12.54
CA ALA A 195 -13.91 -3.79 13.52
C ALA A 195 -12.85 -3.70 14.63
N VAL A 196 -11.59 -3.47 14.29
CA VAL A 196 -10.50 -3.28 15.27
C VAL A 196 -10.80 -2.09 16.17
N LEU A 197 -11.17 -0.93 15.60
CA LEU A 197 -11.48 0.26 16.39
C LEU A 197 -12.67 0.04 17.33
N LEU A 198 -13.76 -0.57 16.85
CA LEU A 198 -14.96 -0.84 17.65
C LEU A 198 -14.71 -1.86 18.78
N LEU A 199 -13.80 -2.82 18.58
CA LEU A 199 -13.49 -3.83 19.59
C LEU A 199 -12.44 -3.39 20.61
N VAL A 200 -11.50 -2.52 20.20
CA VAL A 200 -10.36 -2.10 21.01
C VAL A 200 -10.63 -0.78 21.74
N LEU A 201 -11.20 0.22 21.06
CA LEU A 201 -11.37 1.56 21.63
C LEU A 201 -12.20 1.57 22.94
N PRO A 202 -13.32 0.83 23.06
CA PRO A 202 -14.10 0.80 24.30
C PRO A 202 -13.36 0.17 25.49
N LYS A 203 -12.36 -0.68 25.25
CA LYS A 203 -11.61 -1.38 26.32
C LYS A 203 -10.56 -0.50 26.99
N HIS A 204 -10.08 0.54 26.31
CA HIS A 204 -8.99 1.39 26.79
C HIS A 204 -9.43 2.84 27.08
N GLY A 205 -10.52 3.29 26.47
CA GLY A 205 -11.02 4.67 26.60
C GLY A 205 -10.24 5.66 25.73
N LEU A 206 -10.96 6.55 25.04
CA LEU A 206 -10.36 7.49 24.08
C LEU A 206 -9.36 8.44 24.75
N THR A 207 -9.69 8.97 25.93
CA THR A 207 -8.83 9.90 26.68
C THR A 207 -7.50 9.26 27.06
N THR A 208 -7.51 8.02 27.53
CA THR A 208 -6.30 7.28 27.89
C THR A 208 -5.38 7.10 26.69
N LEU A 209 -5.94 6.79 25.52
CA LEU A 209 -5.16 6.60 24.30
C LEU A 209 -4.60 7.91 23.75
N LEU A 210 -5.35 9.01 23.84
CA LEU A 210 -4.88 10.33 23.42
C LEU A 210 -3.81 10.91 24.36
N SER A 211 -3.86 10.55 25.64
CA SER A 211 -2.84 10.92 26.62
C SER A 211 -1.67 9.92 26.69
N ALA A 212 -1.70 8.84 25.91
CA ALA A 212 -0.60 7.89 25.85
C ALA A 212 0.56 8.47 25.05
N GLY A 213 1.74 8.55 25.67
CA GLY A 213 2.96 9.07 25.07
C GLY A 213 3.50 10.32 25.78
N GLU A 214 4.78 10.61 25.58
CA GLU A 214 5.41 11.80 26.13
C GLU A 214 5.88 12.70 24.98
N PHE A 215 5.65 14.01 25.08
CA PHE A 215 6.17 14.99 24.12
C PHE A 215 7.65 15.28 24.40
N LYS A 216 8.52 14.30 24.12
CA LYS A 216 9.99 14.41 24.24
C LYS A 216 10.65 13.97 22.94
N LEU A 217 11.84 14.51 22.65
CA LEU A 217 12.62 14.10 21.47
C LEU A 217 12.86 12.59 21.45
N ALA A 218 13.29 11.99 22.56
CA ALA A 218 13.51 10.54 22.66
C ALA A 218 12.23 9.68 22.67
N ALA A 219 11.05 10.30 22.64
CA ALA A 219 9.74 9.64 22.72
C ALA A 219 8.91 9.84 21.44
N GLY A 220 9.57 10.02 20.29
CA GLY A 220 8.93 10.06 18.97
C GLY A 220 8.74 11.46 18.38
N VAL A 221 9.03 12.53 19.12
CA VAL A 221 9.01 13.89 18.55
C VAL A 221 10.14 14.05 17.52
N ASP A 222 11.27 13.39 17.72
CA ASP A 222 12.34 13.29 16.73
C ASP A 222 11.84 12.68 15.40
N LEU A 223 11.09 11.58 15.47
CA LEU A 223 10.47 10.93 14.31
C LEU A 223 9.46 11.86 13.63
N LEU A 224 8.67 12.61 14.41
CA LEU A 224 7.73 13.59 13.88
C LEU A 224 8.43 14.70 13.09
N LEU A 225 9.54 15.23 13.62
CA LEU A 225 10.34 16.27 12.95
C LEU A 225 10.99 15.73 11.68
N VAL A 226 11.57 14.52 11.74
CA VAL A 226 12.15 13.85 10.56
C VAL A 226 11.08 13.59 9.51
N ALA A 227 9.89 13.11 9.91
CA ALA A 227 8.76 12.92 9.01
C ALA A 227 8.33 14.24 8.36
N GLY A 228 8.31 15.33 9.13
CA GLY A 228 8.02 16.68 8.64
C GLY A 228 9.00 17.15 7.56
N LEU A 229 10.30 16.89 7.73
CA LEU A 229 11.31 17.19 6.71
C LEU A 229 11.15 16.30 5.47
N GLN A 230 10.85 15.01 5.68
CA GLN A 230 10.68 14.03 4.61
C GLN A 230 9.49 14.30 3.69
N ILE A 231 8.52 15.12 4.11
CA ILE A 231 7.41 15.53 3.24
C ILE A 231 7.93 16.18 1.95
N PHE A 232 9.07 16.89 2.00
CA PHE A 232 9.63 17.63 0.87
C PHE A 232 10.66 16.85 0.03
N SER A 233 10.95 15.60 0.41
CA SER A 233 11.97 14.76 -0.22
C SER A 233 11.44 13.91 -1.37
#